data_AF-D8U601-F1
#
_entry.id   AF-D8U601-F1
#
_cell.length_a   1.000
_cell.length_b   1.000
_cell.length_c   1.000
_cell.angle_alpha   90.00
_cell.angle_beta   90.00
_cell.angle_gamma   90.00
#
_symmetry.space_group_name_H-M   'P 1'
#
loop_
_entity.id
_entity.type
_entity.pdbx_description
1 polymer ?
#
loop_
_entity_poly.entity_id
_entity_poly.type
_entity_poly.pdbx_seq_one_letter_code
_entity_poly.pdbx_strand_id
1 'polypeptide(L)'
;MKAMRDEKGDMMRNAHLLGFFRRICRLLFHRVRPVFVFDGATPALKRHTNIARRRRREAQQGVLRKTAEKLLIAQLKKQRNVGMPLKLNVAIPLAAFKGVPTVSEPAAAEAQCAFLEVSGLVDGVVTDDNDVFLFGARHVYRHIFENKKYVEEYQMSDVERELGLTRERLAEMALLLGSDYTEGCGGIGIVNAVEVVQAFPGLEGLQRFRSWVESPDVGIVAAARQLQAAGGEGELELVGGEGEERGGGKGGGF
;
A
#
# COMPACT_ATOMS: atom_id res chain seq x y z
N MET A 1 -22.55 -6.28 5.37
CA MET A 1 -22.43 -7.67 4.86
C MET A 1 -22.10 -8.55 6.07
N LYS A 2 -22.98 -9.49 6.46
CA LYS A 2 -22.66 -10.45 7.53
C LYS A 2 -21.46 -11.27 7.04
N ALA A 3 -20.32 -11.18 7.74
CA ALA A 3 -19.13 -11.99 7.45
C ALA A 3 -19.57 -13.45 7.25
N MET A 4 -19.04 -14.14 6.22
CA MET A 4 -19.36 -15.51 5.77
C MET A 4 -19.32 -16.56 6.89
N ARG A 5 -20.32 -16.47 7.76
CA ARG A 5 -20.50 -17.26 8.94
C ARG A 5 -21.90 -17.84 8.89
N ASP A 6 -22.03 -19.09 9.30
CA ASP A 6 -23.33 -19.72 9.45
C ASP A 6 -24.12 -19.11 10.62
N GLU A 7 -25.31 -19.63 10.88
CA GLU A 7 -26.17 -19.17 11.97
C GLU A 7 -25.53 -19.33 13.36
N LYS A 8 -24.48 -20.16 13.48
CA LYS A 8 -23.71 -20.40 14.70
C LYS A 8 -22.47 -19.50 14.82
N GLY A 9 -22.18 -18.70 13.79
CA GLY A 9 -21.02 -17.82 13.76
C GLY A 9 -19.74 -18.48 13.27
N ASP A 10 -19.80 -19.73 12.78
CA ASP A 10 -18.65 -20.46 12.25
C ASP A 10 -18.44 -20.16 10.77
N MET A 11 -17.18 -20.13 10.31
CA MET A 11 -16.89 -19.88 8.90
C MET A 11 -17.54 -20.95 8.02
N MET A 12 -18.34 -20.52 7.04
CA MET A 12 -19.01 -21.46 6.14
C MET A 12 -17.97 -22.24 5.33
N ARG A 13 -18.14 -23.57 5.25
CA ARG A 13 -17.33 -24.43 4.39
C ARG A 13 -17.46 -23.95 2.94
N ASN A 14 -16.34 -23.82 2.22
CA ASN A 14 -16.28 -23.31 0.84
C ASN A 14 -16.79 -21.86 0.63
N ALA A 15 -16.78 -21.02 1.68
CA ALA A 15 -17.18 -19.62 1.61
C ALA A 15 -16.55 -18.84 0.43
N HIS A 16 -15.28 -19.10 0.11
CA HIS A 16 -14.58 -18.48 -1.01
C HIS A 16 -15.18 -18.83 -2.39
N LEU A 17 -15.63 -20.07 -2.60
CA LEU A 17 -16.29 -20.48 -3.85
C LEU A 17 -17.65 -19.79 -4.00
N LEU A 18 -18.41 -19.72 -2.90
CA LEU A 18 -19.71 -19.03 -2.88
C LEU A 18 -19.55 -17.52 -3.14
N GLY A 19 -18.53 -16.91 -2.53
CA GLY A 19 -18.19 -15.51 -2.78
C GLY A 19 -17.83 -15.26 -4.24
N PHE A 20 -16.94 -16.08 -4.79
CA PHE A 20 -16.51 -15.99 -6.17
C PHE A 20 -17.67 -16.18 -7.16
N PHE A 21 -18.51 -17.20 -6.95
CA PHE A 21 -19.72 -17.43 -7.75
C PHE A 21 -20.67 -16.23 -7.74
N ARG A 22 -20.97 -15.67 -6.56
CA ARG A 22 -21.83 -14.48 -6.44
C ARG A 22 -21.26 -13.27 -7.18
N ARG A 23 -19.93 -13.10 -7.14
CA ARG A 23 -19.23 -12.04 -7.86
C ARG A 23 -19.38 -12.19 -9.37
N ILE A 24 -19.19 -13.40 -9.91
CA ILE A 24 -19.43 -13.69 -11.34
C ILE A 24 -20.89 -13.39 -11.71
N CYS A 25 -21.86 -13.90 -10.95
CA CYS A 25 -23.27 -13.65 -11.24
C CYS A 25 -23.60 -12.16 -11.25
N ARG A 26 -23.03 -11.37 -10.33
CA ARG A 26 -23.22 -9.91 -10.31
C ARG A 26 -22.68 -9.25 -11.59
N LEU A 27 -21.48 -9.62 -12.04
CA LEU A 27 -20.90 -9.07 -13.26
C LEU A 27 -21.76 -9.43 -14.49
N LEU A 28 -22.14 -10.70 -14.63
CA LEU A 28 -22.95 -11.17 -15.75
C LEU A 28 -24.36 -10.56 -15.74
N PHE A 29 -24.96 -10.36 -14.57
CA PHE A 29 -26.26 -9.69 -14.42
C PHE A 29 -26.23 -8.27 -15.00
N HIS A 30 -25.14 -7.54 -14.78
CA HIS A 30 -24.90 -6.22 -15.36
C HIS A 30 -24.32 -6.27 -16.79
N ARG A 31 -24.33 -7.44 -17.44
CA ARG A 31 -23.79 -7.67 -18.79
C ARG A 31 -22.31 -7.33 -18.95
N VAL A 32 -21.55 -7.31 -17.86
CA VAL A 32 -20.10 -7.23 -17.90
C VAL A 32 -19.57 -8.59 -18.36
N ARG A 33 -18.59 -8.58 -19.27
CA ARG A 33 -17.90 -9.78 -19.76
C ARG A 33 -16.54 -9.87 -19.04
N PRO A 34 -16.46 -10.58 -17.90
CA PRO A 34 -15.21 -10.62 -17.15
C PRO A 34 -14.15 -11.47 -17.86
N VAL A 35 -12.89 -11.05 -17.75
CA VAL A 35 -11.71 -11.87 -17.99
C VAL A 35 -10.97 -12.00 -16.67
N PHE A 36 -10.75 -13.22 -16.20
CA PHE A 36 -10.02 -13.44 -14.94
C PHE A 36 -8.54 -13.70 -15.23
N VAL A 37 -7.68 -12.90 -14.60
CA VAL A 37 -6.23 -13.10 -14.62
C VAL A 37 -5.82 -13.68 -13.27
N PHE A 38 -5.08 -14.79 -13.30
CA PHE A 38 -4.56 -15.41 -12.09
C PHE A 38 -3.06 -15.17 -11.95
N ASP A 39 -2.65 -14.88 -10.72
CA ASP A 39 -1.23 -14.74 -10.36
C ASP A 39 -0.45 -16.03 -10.64
N GLY A 40 0.78 -15.84 -11.09
CA GLY A 40 1.79 -16.88 -11.18
C GLY A 40 2.68 -16.93 -9.94
N ALA A 41 3.95 -17.21 -10.17
CA ALA A 41 4.93 -17.26 -9.09
C ALA A 41 5.28 -15.84 -8.64
N THR A 42 5.16 -15.56 -7.34
CA THR A 42 5.52 -14.24 -6.78
C THR A 42 6.96 -13.87 -7.17
N PRO A 43 7.20 -12.69 -7.80
CA PRO A 43 8.54 -12.23 -8.18
C PRO A 43 9.48 -12.10 -6.99
N ALA A 44 10.79 -12.27 -7.23
CA ALA A 44 11.81 -12.22 -6.17
C ALA A 44 11.79 -10.89 -5.40
N LEU A 45 11.61 -9.77 -6.11
CA LEU A 45 11.52 -8.44 -5.52
C LEU A 45 10.35 -8.31 -4.54
N LYS A 46 9.16 -8.80 -4.94
CA LYS A 46 7.95 -8.82 -4.09
C LYS A 46 8.10 -9.76 -2.89
N ARG A 47 8.84 -10.87 -3.02
CA ARG A 47 9.11 -11.79 -1.90
C ARG A 47 9.90 -11.12 -0.78
N HIS A 48 10.96 -10.38 -1.11
CA HIS A 48 11.80 -9.73 -0.10
C HIS A 48 11.00 -8.72 0.73
N THR A 49 10.28 -7.83 0.04
CA THR A 49 9.43 -6.79 0.65
C THR A 49 8.30 -7.39 1.47
N ASN A 50 7.64 -8.45 0.98
CA ASN A 50 6.57 -9.13 1.73
C ASN A 50 7.08 -9.82 3.00
N ILE A 51 8.27 -10.44 2.96
CA ILE A 51 8.88 -11.04 4.14
C ILE A 51 9.20 -9.96 5.17
N ALA A 52 9.79 -8.85 4.76
CA ALA A 52 10.12 -7.74 5.66
C ALA A 52 8.85 -7.11 6.27
N ARG A 53 7.82 -6.82 5.46
CA ARG A 53 6.52 -6.33 5.93
C ARG A 53 5.85 -7.32 6.89
N ARG A 54 5.88 -8.61 6.58
CA ARG A 54 5.35 -9.66 7.45
C ARG A 54 6.09 -9.68 8.80
N ARG A 55 7.42 -9.63 8.79
CA ARG A 55 8.23 -9.57 10.02
C ARG A 55 7.91 -8.33 10.84
N ARG A 56 7.76 -7.16 10.23
CA ARG A 56 7.35 -5.93 10.93
C ARG A 56 5.95 -6.06 11.53
N ARG A 57 4.98 -6.59 10.78
CA ARG A 57 3.62 -6.85 11.29
C ARG A 57 3.62 -7.85 12.44
N GLU A 58 4.39 -8.93 12.34
CA GLU A 58 4.53 -9.92 13.41
C GLU A 58 5.24 -9.35 14.65
N ALA A 59 6.26 -8.51 14.47
CA ALA A 59 6.94 -7.82 15.56
C ALA A 59 6.01 -6.79 16.24
N GLN A 60 5.29 -5.98 15.46
CA GLN A 60 4.28 -5.05 15.96
C GLN A 60 3.14 -5.79 16.66
N GLN A 61 2.63 -6.89 16.10
CA GLN A 61 1.66 -7.75 16.76
C GLN A 61 2.24 -8.37 18.03
N GLY A 62 3.53 -8.72 18.08
CA GLY A 62 4.20 -9.18 19.29
C GLY A 62 4.26 -8.10 20.37
N VAL A 63 4.54 -6.85 20.01
CA VAL A 63 4.53 -5.70 20.92
C VAL A 63 3.11 -5.36 21.37
N LEU A 64 2.16 -5.24 20.44
CA LEU A 64 0.75 -5.03 20.74
C LEU A 64 0.18 -6.16 21.56
N ARG A 65 0.58 -7.41 21.33
CA ARG A 65 0.17 -8.57 22.12
C ARG A 65 0.80 -8.52 23.51
N LYS A 66 2.04 -8.08 23.68
CA LYS A 66 2.63 -7.88 25.02
C LYS A 66 1.96 -6.73 25.77
N THR A 67 1.61 -5.63 25.10
CA THR A 67 0.87 -4.51 25.69
C THR A 67 -0.58 -4.89 25.98
N ALA A 68 -1.23 -5.58 25.05
CA ALA A 68 -2.57 -6.12 25.22
C ALA A 68 -2.59 -7.24 26.25
N GLU A 69 -1.56 -8.08 26.38
CA GLU A 69 -1.45 -9.12 27.42
C GLU A 69 -1.29 -8.47 28.80
N LYS A 70 -0.51 -7.39 28.92
CA LYS A 70 -0.46 -6.55 30.13
C LYS A 70 -1.83 -5.93 30.48
N LEU A 71 -2.63 -5.54 29.50
CA LEU A 71 -3.98 -4.98 29.69
C LEU A 71 -5.08 -6.06 29.83
N LEU A 72 -4.90 -7.23 29.22
CA LEU A 72 -5.85 -8.35 29.13
C LEU A 72 -5.71 -9.30 30.33
N ILE A 73 -4.54 -9.34 30.99
CA ILE A 73 -4.41 -9.96 32.32
C ILE A 73 -5.31 -9.23 33.33
N ALA A 74 -5.62 -7.95 33.13
CA ALA A 74 -6.61 -7.23 33.94
C ALA A 74 -8.08 -7.53 33.54
N GLN A 75 -8.34 -8.26 32.45
CA GLN A 75 -9.69 -8.41 31.87
C GLN A 75 -10.02 -9.82 31.33
N LEU A 76 -9.27 -10.84 31.73
CA LEU A 76 -9.34 -12.23 31.26
C LEU A 76 -10.65 -12.69 30.58
N LYS A 77 -10.45 -13.40 29.44
CA LYS A 77 -11.31 -14.36 28.73
C LYS A 77 -12.07 -13.83 27.49
N LYS A 78 -11.49 -14.02 26.31
CA LYS A 78 -12.20 -14.73 25.21
C LYS A 78 -11.28 -15.14 24.05
N GLN A 79 -11.33 -16.43 23.77
CA GLN A 79 -11.11 -17.18 22.53
C GLN A 79 -10.15 -16.65 21.44
N ARG A 80 -9.18 -17.51 21.14
CA ARG A 80 -8.20 -17.39 20.06
C ARG A 80 -8.69 -18.20 18.86
N ASN A 81 -8.92 -17.56 17.72
CA ASN A 81 -9.01 -18.26 16.43
C ASN A 81 -7.87 -17.77 15.53
N VAL A 82 -6.90 -18.64 15.31
CA VAL A 82 -5.76 -18.43 14.41
C VAL A 82 -6.22 -18.85 13.02
N GLY A 83 -6.29 -17.91 12.08
CA GLY A 83 -6.56 -18.19 10.69
C GLY A 83 -5.43 -18.99 10.06
N MET A 84 -5.76 -20.16 9.50
CA MET A 84 -4.86 -20.98 8.70
C MET A 84 -4.70 -20.35 7.30
N PRO A 85 -3.49 -20.30 6.71
CA PRO A 85 -3.34 -19.91 5.32
C PRO A 85 -3.88 -21.06 4.43
N LEU A 86 -5.03 -20.85 3.80
CA LEU A 86 -5.54 -21.75 2.78
C LEU A 86 -4.77 -21.48 1.48
N LYS A 87 -3.94 -22.46 1.07
CA LYS A 87 -3.44 -22.53 -0.30
C LYS A 87 -4.64 -22.64 -1.23
N LEU A 88 -4.77 -21.63 -2.06
CA LEU A 88 -5.90 -21.37 -2.92
C LEU A 88 -5.77 -22.25 -4.18
N ASN A 89 -6.77 -23.09 -4.45
CA ASN A 89 -6.89 -23.80 -5.73
C ASN A 89 -8.23 -23.37 -6.37
N VAL A 90 -8.29 -22.13 -6.88
CA VAL A 90 -9.48 -21.53 -7.54
C VAL A 90 -9.72 -22.10 -8.94
N ALA A 91 -8.94 -23.08 -9.40
CA ALA A 91 -9.15 -23.69 -10.71
C ALA A 91 -10.53 -24.39 -10.82
N ILE A 92 -11.14 -24.77 -9.68
CA ILE A 92 -12.29 -25.68 -9.65
C ILE A 92 -13.65 -24.99 -9.93
N PRO A 93 -13.94 -23.72 -9.55
CA PRO A 93 -15.22 -23.08 -9.92
C PRO A 93 -15.30 -22.51 -11.34
N LEU A 94 -14.20 -22.09 -11.96
CA LEU A 94 -14.26 -21.47 -13.29
C LEU A 94 -14.56 -22.49 -14.39
N ALA A 95 -14.12 -23.74 -14.21
CA ALA A 95 -14.47 -24.83 -15.13
C ALA A 95 -15.99 -25.08 -15.23
N ALA A 96 -16.79 -24.62 -14.25
CA ALA A 96 -18.25 -24.69 -14.30
C ALA A 96 -18.87 -23.62 -15.23
N PHE A 97 -18.17 -22.51 -15.49
CA PHE A 97 -18.60 -21.48 -16.43
C PHE A 97 -17.82 -21.60 -17.74
N LYS A 98 -18.30 -22.47 -18.64
CA LYS A 98 -17.73 -22.78 -19.97
C LYS A 98 -17.60 -21.57 -20.95
N GLY A 99 -17.66 -20.33 -20.49
CA GLY A 99 -17.61 -19.13 -21.34
C GLY A 99 -16.88 -17.92 -20.76
N VAL A 100 -16.23 -18.04 -19.60
CA VAL A 100 -15.45 -16.94 -19.02
C VAL A 100 -13.96 -17.14 -19.33
N PRO A 101 -13.30 -16.22 -20.05
CA PRO A 101 -11.88 -16.35 -20.39
C PRO A 101 -10.98 -16.24 -19.15
N THR A 102 -9.92 -17.04 -19.14
CA THR A 102 -8.89 -17.02 -18.09
C THR A 102 -7.52 -16.87 -18.70
N VAL A 103 -6.68 -16.02 -18.10
CA VAL A 103 -5.27 -15.85 -18.47
C VAL A 103 -4.42 -16.15 -17.24
N SER A 104 -3.35 -16.92 -17.43
CA SER A 104 -2.33 -17.15 -16.39
C SER A 104 -1.11 -16.30 -16.71
N GLU A 105 -0.67 -15.49 -15.74
CA GLU A 105 0.53 -14.66 -15.86
C GLU A 105 1.70 -15.30 -15.07
N PRO A 106 2.97 -15.28 -15.53
CA PRO A 106 4.09 -15.84 -14.78
C PRO A 106 4.38 -15.16 -13.44
N ALA A 107 4.05 -13.87 -13.30
CA ALA A 107 4.53 -13.01 -12.21
C ALA A 107 3.42 -12.36 -11.36
N ALA A 108 2.76 -11.32 -11.87
CA ALA A 108 1.76 -10.53 -11.14
C ALA A 108 0.55 -10.23 -12.03
N ALA A 109 -0.65 -10.61 -11.57
CA ALA A 109 -1.88 -10.49 -12.33
C ALA A 109 -2.21 -9.04 -12.70
N GLU A 110 -1.85 -8.06 -11.84
CA GLU A 110 -2.10 -6.65 -12.10
C GLU A 110 -1.37 -6.15 -13.34
N ALA A 111 -0.15 -6.65 -13.59
CA ALA A 111 0.64 -6.29 -14.76
C ALA A 111 -0.01 -6.77 -16.05
N GLN A 112 -0.51 -8.00 -16.06
CA GLN A 112 -1.21 -8.56 -17.21
C GLN A 112 -2.57 -7.91 -17.42
N CYS A 113 -3.31 -7.60 -16.35
CA CYS A 113 -4.55 -6.83 -16.45
C CYS A 113 -4.31 -5.44 -17.08
N ALA A 114 -3.28 -4.72 -16.63
CA ALA A 114 -2.90 -3.43 -17.20
C ALA A 114 -2.53 -3.56 -18.68
N PHE A 115 -1.76 -4.58 -19.05
CA PHE A 115 -1.39 -4.83 -20.44
C PHE A 115 -2.61 -5.10 -21.34
N LEU A 116 -3.57 -5.91 -20.88
CA LEU A 116 -4.80 -6.18 -21.62
C LEU A 116 -5.63 -4.91 -21.87
N GLU A 117 -5.71 -4.02 -20.88
CA GLU A 117 -6.45 -2.75 -20.99
C GLU A 117 -5.74 -1.78 -21.95
N VAL A 118 -4.43 -1.59 -21.78
CA VAL A 118 -3.63 -0.71 -22.65
C VAL A 118 -3.65 -1.20 -24.10
N SER A 119 -3.67 -2.52 -24.32
CA SER A 119 -3.78 -3.13 -25.64
C SER A 119 -5.19 -3.05 -26.26
N GLY A 120 -6.18 -2.52 -25.53
CA GLY A 120 -7.57 -2.41 -26.00
C GLY A 120 -8.32 -3.73 -26.06
N LEU A 121 -7.84 -4.78 -25.37
CA LEU A 121 -8.50 -6.08 -25.30
C LEU A 121 -9.61 -6.12 -24.24
N VAL A 122 -9.54 -5.23 -23.26
CA VAL A 122 -10.58 -5.03 -22.23
C VAL A 122 -10.79 -3.53 -22.01
N ASP A 123 -11.99 -3.16 -21.54
CA ASP A 123 -12.39 -1.76 -21.34
C ASP A 123 -11.83 -1.15 -20.03
N GLY A 124 -11.40 -1.98 -19.09
CA GLY A 124 -10.83 -1.53 -17.82
C GLY A 124 -10.49 -2.67 -16.88
N VAL A 125 -9.82 -2.34 -15.78
CA VAL A 125 -9.33 -3.30 -14.78
C VAL A 125 -10.13 -3.20 -13.49
N VAL A 126 -10.67 -4.33 -13.02
CA VAL A 126 -11.30 -4.41 -11.70
C VAL A 126 -10.27 -4.88 -10.68
N THR A 127 -9.76 -3.96 -9.85
CA THR A 127 -8.85 -4.29 -8.74
C THR A 127 -8.84 -3.19 -7.69
N ASP A 128 -8.72 -3.59 -6.42
CA ASP A 128 -8.50 -2.65 -5.31
C ASP A 128 -6.99 -2.43 -5.05
N ASP A 129 -6.10 -3.09 -5.79
CA ASP A 129 -4.64 -2.88 -5.72
C ASP A 129 -4.24 -1.59 -6.46
N ASN A 130 -3.28 -0.85 -5.90
CA ASN A 130 -2.74 0.37 -6.49
C ASN A 130 -1.60 0.10 -7.48
N ASP A 131 -0.92 -1.04 -7.38
CA ASP A 131 0.22 -1.37 -8.23
C ASP A 131 -0.16 -1.44 -9.72
N VAL A 132 -1.45 -1.66 -10.01
CA VAL A 132 -2.01 -1.66 -11.37
C VAL A 132 -1.73 -0.36 -12.14
N PHE A 133 -1.71 0.78 -11.46
CA PHE A 133 -1.36 2.06 -12.09
C PHE A 133 0.13 2.15 -12.42
N LEU A 134 0.99 1.56 -11.60
CA LEU A 134 2.43 1.47 -11.86
C LEU A 134 2.71 0.61 -13.10
N PHE A 135 1.86 -0.38 -13.36
CA PHE A 135 1.88 -1.18 -14.58
C PHE A 135 1.26 -0.50 -15.80
N GLY A 136 0.61 0.66 -15.62
CA GLY A 136 0.14 1.53 -16.69
C GLY A 136 -1.34 1.39 -17.03
N ALA A 137 -2.16 0.77 -16.18
CA ALA A 137 -3.60 0.76 -16.40
C ALA A 137 -4.17 2.18 -16.38
N ARG A 138 -5.08 2.45 -17.33
CA ARG A 138 -5.70 3.76 -17.51
C ARG A 138 -7.09 3.85 -16.88
N HIS A 139 -7.86 2.77 -16.92
CA HIS A 139 -9.22 2.69 -16.37
C HIS A 139 -9.28 1.62 -15.28
N VAL A 140 -9.49 2.03 -14.03
CA VAL A 140 -9.51 1.13 -12.87
C VAL A 140 -10.81 1.27 -12.10
N TYR A 141 -11.53 0.16 -11.93
CA TYR A 141 -12.78 0.09 -11.19
C TYR A 141 -12.57 -0.55 -9.82
N ARG A 142 -12.96 0.18 -8.77
CA ARG A 142 -12.81 -0.26 -7.37
C ARG A 142 -14.13 -0.53 -6.70
N HIS A 143 -14.07 -1.34 -5.64
CA HIS A 143 -15.21 -1.59 -4.77
C HIS A 143 -16.45 -2.18 -5.48
N ILE A 144 -16.29 -2.76 -6.68
CA ILE A 144 -17.41 -3.26 -7.49
C ILE A 144 -18.23 -4.36 -6.79
N PHE A 145 -17.60 -5.08 -5.85
CA PHE A 145 -18.22 -6.15 -5.08
C PHE A 145 -18.75 -5.71 -3.72
N GLU A 146 -18.57 -4.44 -3.35
CA GLU A 146 -19.15 -3.89 -2.13
C GLU A 146 -20.65 -3.62 -2.31
N ASN A 147 -21.35 -3.49 -1.19
CA ASN A 147 -22.78 -3.15 -1.17
C ASN A 147 -23.00 -1.63 -1.28
N LYS A 148 -22.17 -0.96 -2.08
CA LYS A 148 -22.35 0.45 -2.45
C LYS A 148 -23.34 0.55 -3.60
N LYS A 149 -24.05 1.68 -3.68
CA LYS A 149 -24.98 1.97 -4.79
C LYS A 149 -24.26 2.31 -6.10
N TYR A 150 -23.01 2.74 -6.00
CA TYR A 150 -22.16 3.15 -7.12
C TYR A 150 -20.85 2.35 -7.12
N VAL A 151 -20.18 2.37 -8.26
CA VAL A 151 -18.82 1.86 -8.45
C VAL A 151 -17.92 3.07 -8.65
N GLU A 152 -16.68 3.00 -8.16
CA GLU A 152 -15.70 4.06 -8.31
C GLU A 152 -14.81 3.71 -9.51
N GLU A 153 -14.79 4.59 -10.51
CA GLU A 153 -13.84 4.54 -11.62
C GLU A 153 -12.74 5.56 -11.38
N TYR A 154 -11.50 5.14 -11.56
CA TYR A 154 -10.32 5.98 -11.51
C TYR A 154 -9.69 5.98 -12.91
N GLN A 155 -9.61 7.15 -13.52
CA GLN A 155 -8.96 7.34 -14.81
C GLN A 155 -7.58 7.95 -14.62
N MET A 156 -6.56 7.36 -15.24
CA MET A 156 -5.19 7.88 -15.18
C MET A 156 -5.12 9.30 -15.75
N SER A 157 -5.95 9.65 -16.74
CA SER A 157 -6.06 11.01 -17.27
C SER A 157 -6.53 12.03 -16.25
N ASP A 158 -7.40 11.62 -15.32
CA ASP A 158 -7.87 12.49 -14.24
C ASP A 158 -6.79 12.66 -13.18
N VAL A 159 -6.10 11.58 -12.82
CA VAL A 159 -4.93 11.59 -11.90
C VAL A 159 -3.85 12.54 -12.43
N GLU A 160 -3.53 12.46 -13.72
CA GLU A 160 -2.54 13.36 -14.33
C GLU A 160 -3.01 14.81 -14.36
N ARG A 161 -4.26 15.05 -14.75
CA ARG A 161 -4.81 16.41 -14.88
C ARG A 161 -5.00 17.12 -13.55
N GLU A 162 -5.46 16.40 -12.53
CA GLU A 162 -5.86 17.00 -11.25
C GLU A 162 -4.73 17.01 -10.23
N LEU A 163 -3.84 16.01 -10.27
CA LEU A 163 -2.74 15.87 -9.30
C LEU A 163 -1.36 16.13 -9.93
N GLY A 164 -1.25 16.21 -11.26
CA GLY A 164 0.03 16.34 -11.95
C GLY A 164 0.91 15.09 -11.81
N LEU A 165 0.32 13.93 -11.50
CA LEU A 165 1.02 12.69 -11.23
C LEU A 165 0.96 11.78 -12.45
N THR A 166 2.04 11.78 -13.26
CA THR A 166 2.22 10.80 -14.34
C THR A 166 2.54 9.42 -13.77
N ARG A 167 2.49 8.39 -14.62
CA ARG A 167 2.90 7.03 -14.25
C ARG A 167 4.32 6.99 -13.66
N GLU A 168 5.24 7.74 -14.23
CA GLU A 168 6.64 7.82 -13.76
C GLU A 168 6.70 8.42 -12.36
N ARG A 169 5.94 9.51 -12.12
CA ARG A 169 5.84 10.14 -10.80
C ARG A 169 5.19 9.22 -9.77
N LEU A 170 4.18 8.43 -10.16
CA LEU A 170 3.60 7.42 -9.28
C LEU A 170 4.61 6.32 -8.92
N ALA A 171 5.46 5.91 -9.86
CA ALA A 171 6.54 4.96 -9.59
C ALA A 171 7.60 5.54 -8.64
N GLU A 172 7.96 6.82 -8.80
CA GLU A 172 8.83 7.53 -7.87
C GLU A 172 8.21 7.64 -6.48
N MET A 173 6.93 7.98 -6.39
CA MET A 173 6.19 7.97 -5.13
C MET A 173 6.16 6.58 -4.49
N ALA A 174 6.01 5.51 -5.28
CA ALA A 174 6.04 4.14 -4.78
C ALA A 174 7.43 3.75 -4.20
N LEU A 175 8.52 4.29 -4.74
CA LEU A 175 9.86 4.12 -4.17
C LEU A 175 9.98 4.79 -2.80
N LEU A 176 9.35 5.97 -2.62
CA LEU A 176 9.40 6.74 -1.38
C LEU A 176 8.41 6.25 -0.31
N LEU A 177 7.15 5.98 -0.67
CA LEU A 177 6.09 5.55 0.24
C LEU A 177 6.13 4.05 0.56
N GLY A 178 6.71 3.28 -0.36
CA GLY A 178 6.72 1.82 -0.32
C GLY A 178 5.54 1.21 -1.06
N SER A 179 5.80 0.09 -1.72
CA SER A 179 4.86 -0.70 -2.52
C SER A 179 5.06 -2.19 -2.24
N ASP A 180 4.38 -3.09 -2.95
CA ASP A 180 4.72 -4.52 -2.83
C ASP A 180 6.13 -4.83 -3.34
N TYR A 181 6.76 -3.92 -4.09
CA TYR A 181 8.11 -4.08 -4.64
C TYR A 181 9.20 -3.34 -3.85
N THR A 182 8.83 -2.42 -2.95
CA THR A 182 9.76 -1.52 -2.26
C THR A 182 9.35 -1.30 -0.81
N GLU A 183 10.31 -1.24 0.12
CA GLU A 183 9.97 -0.97 1.53
C GLU A 183 9.51 0.46 1.79
N GLY A 184 9.91 1.40 0.94
CA GLY A 184 9.74 2.84 1.16
C GLY A 184 10.82 3.43 2.06
N CYS A 185 10.74 4.74 2.24
CA CYS A 185 11.62 5.55 3.08
C CYS A 185 10.90 5.89 4.40
N GLY A 186 11.56 5.63 5.54
CA GLY A 186 11.02 6.00 6.84
C GLY A 186 10.86 7.51 6.98
N GLY A 187 9.71 7.95 7.50
CA GLY A 187 9.43 9.38 7.74
C GLY A 187 8.89 10.15 6.52
N ILE A 188 8.79 9.52 5.34
CA ILE A 188 8.18 10.15 4.17
C ILE A 188 6.71 9.73 4.05
N GLY A 189 5.81 10.69 4.27
CA GLY A 189 4.37 10.54 4.04
C GLY A 189 3.95 11.00 2.65
N ILE A 190 2.65 10.88 2.32
CA ILE A 190 2.11 11.21 1.00
C ILE A 190 2.42 12.65 0.57
N VAL A 191 2.29 13.62 1.49
CA VAL A 191 2.55 15.04 1.21
C VAL A 191 4.02 15.24 0.84
N ASN A 192 4.94 14.82 1.72
CA ASN A 192 6.38 14.92 1.48
C ASN A 192 6.81 14.18 0.22
N ALA A 193 6.21 13.02 -0.09
CA ALA A 193 6.52 12.27 -1.30
C ALA A 193 6.17 13.06 -2.57
N VAL A 194 5.01 13.73 -2.60
CA VAL A 194 4.61 14.58 -3.72
C VAL A 194 5.59 15.76 -3.87
N GLU A 195 5.94 16.42 -2.77
CA GLU A 195 6.90 17.54 -2.78
C GLU A 195 8.27 17.11 -3.31
N VAL A 196 8.78 15.96 -2.85
CA VAL A 196 10.07 15.41 -3.30
C VAL A 196 10.02 15.08 -4.78
N VAL A 197 8.98 14.39 -5.25
CA VAL A 197 8.85 14.01 -6.67
C VAL A 197 8.70 15.23 -7.59
N GLN A 198 8.06 16.30 -7.11
CA GLN A 198 7.97 17.55 -7.85
C GLN A 198 9.30 18.32 -7.89
N ALA A 199 10.03 18.37 -6.77
CA ALA A 199 11.32 19.07 -6.67
C ALA A 199 12.48 18.30 -7.32
N PHE A 200 12.43 16.97 -7.28
CA PHE A 200 13.48 16.06 -7.72
C PHE A 200 12.92 15.00 -8.70
N PRO A 201 12.50 15.40 -9.90
CA PRO A 201 11.89 14.48 -10.86
C PRO A 201 12.90 13.47 -11.41
N GLY A 202 12.43 12.25 -11.67
CA GLY A 202 13.23 11.18 -12.24
C GLY A 202 14.04 10.41 -11.21
N LEU A 203 14.53 9.25 -11.62
CA LEU A 203 15.41 8.43 -10.78
C LEU A 203 16.70 9.17 -10.37
N GLU A 204 17.28 9.94 -11.29
CA GLU A 204 18.43 10.82 -11.00
C GLU A 204 18.05 11.93 -10.00
N GLY A 205 16.83 12.45 -10.08
CA GLY A 205 16.30 13.38 -9.09
C GLY A 205 16.29 12.76 -7.71
N LEU A 206 15.73 11.57 -7.55
CA LEU A 206 15.71 10.86 -6.27
C LEU A 206 17.13 10.55 -5.74
N GLN A 207 18.10 10.28 -6.61
CA GLN A 207 19.51 10.14 -6.21
C GLN A 207 20.07 11.46 -5.67
N ARG A 208 19.78 12.59 -6.33
CA ARG A 208 20.16 13.93 -5.83
C ARG A 208 19.49 14.24 -4.49
N PHE A 209 18.20 13.90 -4.34
CA PHE A 209 17.49 14.04 -3.07
C PHE A 209 18.17 13.26 -1.97
N ARG A 210 18.56 12.00 -2.23
CA ARG A 210 19.33 11.20 -1.28
C ARG A 210 20.66 11.87 -0.91
N SER A 211 21.43 12.33 -1.89
CA SER A 211 22.70 13.03 -1.63
C SER A 211 22.50 14.32 -0.85
N TRP A 212 21.39 15.03 -1.07
CA TRP A 212 21.04 16.23 -0.32
C TRP A 212 20.71 15.90 1.14
N VAL A 213 19.91 14.86 1.40
CA VAL A 213 19.59 14.40 2.77
C VAL A 213 20.85 13.91 3.51
N GLU A 214 21.76 13.22 2.82
CA GLU A 214 23.02 12.73 3.38
C GLU A 214 24.10 13.83 3.49
N SER A 215 23.88 15.01 2.89
CA SER A 215 24.86 16.09 2.93
C SER A 215 24.94 16.70 4.34
N PRO A 216 26.15 17.00 4.84
CA PRO A 216 26.30 17.60 6.15
C PRO A 216 25.65 18.98 6.18
N ASP A 217 24.96 19.28 7.27
CA ASP A 217 24.25 20.54 7.45
C ASP A 217 25.22 21.71 7.23
N VAL A 218 24.92 22.56 6.26
CA VAL A 218 25.72 23.74 5.91
C VAL A 218 25.94 24.66 7.11
N GLY A 219 24.99 24.74 8.04
CA GLY A 219 25.13 25.49 9.29
C GLY A 219 26.16 24.86 10.23
N ILE A 220 26.14 23.53 10.36
CA ILE A 220 27.12 22.78 11.18
C ILE A 220 28.52 22.86 10.54
N VAL A 221 28.61 22.74 9.22
CA VAL A 221 29.89 22.86 8.48
C VAL A 221 30.44 24.28 8.57
N ALA A 222 29.59 25.30 8.48
CA ALA A 222 29.99 26.70 8.66
C ALA A 222 30.47 26.97 10.11
N ALA A 223 29.75 26.50 11.11
CA ALA A 223 30.14 26.61 12.52
C ALA A 223 31.46 25.87 12.81
N ALA A 224 31.63 24.66 12.28
CA ALA A 224 32.87 23.88 12.43
C ALA A 224 34.08 24.59 11.78
N ARG A 225 33.89 25.22 10.62
CA ARG A 225 34.94 26.02 9.95
C ARG A 225 35.30 27.28 10.73
N GLN A 226 34.31 27.96 11.33
CA GLN A 226 34.55 29.12 12.18
C GLN A 226 35.34 28.74 13.44
N LEU A 227 35.02 27.60 14.07
CA LEU A 227 35.76 27.08 15.22
C LEU A 227 37.19 26.67 14.87
N GLN A 228 37.42 26.07 13.68
CA GLN A 228 38.77 25.77 13.20
C GLN A 228 39.59 27.03 12.87
N ALA A 229 38.95 28.07 12.34
CA ALA A 229 39.60 29.36 12.07
C ALA A 229 39.92 30.16 13.35
N ALA A 230 39.18 29.93 14.43
CA ALA A 230 39.36 30.61 15.71
C ALA A 230 40.55 30.09 16.54
N GLY A 231 41.18 28.99 16.15
CA GLY A 231 42.31 28.39 16.87
C GLY A 231 41.86 27.77 18.20
N GLY A 232 41.83 26.43 18.25
CA GLY A 232 41.26 25.70 19.38
C GLY A 232 41.86 26.06 20.73
N GLU A 233 40.98 26.49 21.65
CA GLU A 233 40.93 26.20 23.09
C GLU A 233 39.69 26.93 23.63
N GLY A 234 38.52 26.31 23.51
CA GLY A 234 37.26 26.84 24.03
C GLY A 234 36.33 25.70 24.38
N GLU A 235 36.20 25.43 25.67
CA GLU A 235 35.35 24.38 26.24
C GLU A 235 33.88 24.63 25.85
N LEU A 236 33.20 23.58 25.37
CA LEU A 236 31.78 23.64 24.99
C LEU A 236 30.93 23.77 26.27
N GLU A 237 30.47 24.98 26.59
CA GLU A 237 29.27 25.12 27.43
C GLU A 237 28.04 24.78 26.59
N LEU A 238 27.48 23.61 26.84
CA LEU A 238 26.14 23.23 26.40
C LEU A 238 25.14 24.15 27.12
N VAL A 239 24.77 25.26 26.50
CA VAL A 239 23.62 26.05 26.92
C VAL A 239 22.37 25.19 26.67
N GLY A 240 21.86 24.61 27.74
CA GLY A 240 20.56 23.96 27.77
C GLY A 240 19.49 24.98 27.39
N GLY A 241 18.92 24.81 26.20
CA GLY A 241 17.72 25.52 25.80
C GLY A 241 16.56 25.09 26.68
N GLU A 242 16.16 25.98 27.59
CA GLU A 242 14.95 25.86 28.39
C GLU A 242 13.75 25.63 27.47
N GLY A 243 13.01 24.55 27.75
CA GLY A 243 11.72 24.31 27.14
C GLY A 243 10.72 25.36 27.63
N GLU A 244 10.32 26.26 26.74
CA GLU A 244 9.16 27.10 26.96
C GLU A 244 7.90 26.25 26.69
N GLU A 245 7.38 25.61 27.74
CA GLU A 245 6.01 25.13 27.80
C GLU A 245 5.06 26.33 27.64
N ARG A 246 4.47 26.51 26.45
CA ARG A 246 3.25 27.31 26.30
C ARG A 246 2.05 26.40 26.13
N GLY A 247 1.26 26.33 27.20
CA GLY A 247 0.05 25.54 27.31
C GLY A 247 -0.99 25.85 26.23
N GLY A 248 -1.43 24.79 25.57
CA GLY A 248 -2.65 24.78 24.76
C GLY A 248 -3.88 24.83 25.67
N GLY A 249 -4.46 26.01 25.78
CA GLY A 249 -5.76 26.24 26.39
C GLY A 249 -6.87 25.47 25.67
N LYS A 250 -7.79 24.92 26.47
CA LYS A 250 -9.05 24.33 26.03
C LYS A 250 -9.94 25.38 25.34
N GLY A 251 -10.52 24.99 24.21
CA GLY A 251 -11.73 25.53 23.60
C GLY A 251 -11.96 24.72 22.31
N GLY A 252 -13.07 24.03 22.05
CA GLY A 252 -14.45 24.26 22.46
C GLY A 252 -15.23 24.83 21.28
N GLY A 253 -15.91 23.98 20.50
CA GLY A 253 -17.06 24.39 19.68
C GLY A 253 -16.97 24.18 18.16
N PHE A 254 -17.84 23.26 17.70
CA PHE A 254 -18.40 23.02 16.36
C PHE A 254 -17.53 22.39 15.27
#